data_AF-A0A2V9BHS5-F1
#
_entry.id   AF-A0A2V9BHS5-F1
#
_cell.length_a   1.000
_cell.length_b   1.000
_cell.length_c   1.000
_cell.angle_alpha   90.00
_cell.angle_beta   90.00
_cell.angle_gamma   90.00
#
_symmetry.space_group_name_H-M   'P 1'
#
loop_
_entity.id
_entity.type
_entity.pdbx_description
1 polymer ?
#
loop_
_entity_poly.entity_id
_entity_poly.type
_entity_poly.pdbx_seq_one_letter_code
_entity_poly.pdbx_strand_id
1 'polypeptide(L)'
;MTEGLNRIGATVVPLVAGAEAAEAGEAGEAAATATDIQANRATGLDFERQALESEGLSKNTTPMAAVDPKTGQMGQTVPDAIRSSGQTVEVKNVKVLGDSAQLRRQSVVSAQSGQKAQVIVNQGRIQTISPTVQKRMHVKTTRPKQ
;
A
#
# COMPACT_ATOMS: atom_id res chain seq x y z
N MET A 1 -65.83 -34.41 51.00
CA MET A 1 -66.58 -35.08 49.91
C MET A 1 -65.80 -34.80 48.63
N THR A 2 -65.03 -35.81 48.22
CA THR A 2 -65.21 -36.52 46.93
C THR A 2 -64.74 -35.67 45.74
N GLU A 3 -63.57 -36.01 45.21
CA GLU A 3 -63.40 -36.56 43.84
C GLU A 3 -62.96 -35.43 42.90
N GLY A 4 -62.08 -35.61 41.92
CA GLY A 4 -61.43 -36.79 41.40
C GLY A 4 -60.31 -36.37 40.43
N LEU A 5 -59.42 -37.33 40.18
CA LEU A 5 -58.38 -37.28 39.16
C LEU A 5 -58.96 -37.14 37.75
N ASN A 6 -58.26 -36.45 36.84
CA ASN A 6 -58.02 -37.06 35.53
C ASN A 6 -56.70 -36.62 34.88
N ARG A 7 -56.00 -37.62 34.36
CA ARG A 7 -54.62 -37.63 33.84
C ARG A 7 -54.59 -37.19 32.38
N ILE A 8 -53.52 -36.52 31.92
CA ILE A 8 -52.86 -36.87 30.65
C ILE A 8 -51.38 -36.43 30.71
N GLY A 9 -50.46 -37.36 30.50
CA GLY A 9 -49.03 -37.07 30.41
C GLY A 9 -48.64 -36.58 29.01
N ALA A 10 -47.52 -35.87 28.91
CA ALA A 10 -46.62 -35.87 27.77
C ALA A 10 -45.37 -35.03 28.07
N THR A 11 -44.23 -35.71 28.05
CA THR A 11 -43.03 -35.34 27.27
C THR A 11 -42.41 -33.96 27.52
N VAL A 12 -41.23 -34.02 28.15
CA VAL A 12 -40.20 -32.97 28.14
C VAL A 12 -39.85 -32.63 26.68
N VAL A 13 -39.98 -31.36 26.31
CA VAL A 13 -39.33 -30.81 25.09
C VAL A 13 -38.56 -29.56 25.52
N PRO A 14 -37.27 -29.44 25.16
CA PRO A 14 -36.43 -28.35 25.62
C PRO A 14 -36.67 -27.06 24.84
N LEU A 15 -36.43 -25.97 25.58
CA LEU A 15 -36.09 -24.63 25.13
C LEU A 15 -35.19 -24.64 23.88
N VAL A 16 -35.63 -23.97 22.81
CA VAL A 16 -34.69 -23.41 21.83
C VAL A 16 -35.17 -22.01 21.45
N ALA A 17 -34.46 -21.02 21.99
CA ALA A 17 -34.48 -19.65 21.53
C ALA A 17 -33.90 -19.62 20.11
N GLY A 18 -34.72 -19.27 19.12
CA GLY A 18 -34.24 -18.85 17.82
C GLY A 18 -33.71 -17.42 17.93
N ALA A 19 -32.39 -17.28 18.10
CA ALA A 19 -31.69 -16.04 17.81
C ALA A 19 -30.98 -16.21 16.47
N GLU A 20 -31.27 -15.31 15.55
CA GLU A 20 -30.73 -15.23 14.20
C GLU A 20 -29.20 -15.21 14.22
N ALA A 21 -28.59 -16.13 13.49
CA ALA A 21 -27.17 -16.12 13.16
C ALA A 21 -27.02 -15.63 11.71
N ALA A 22 -27.00 -14.30 11.53
CA ALA A 22 -26.52 -13.67 10.30
C ALA A 22 -25.93 -12.30 10.67
N GLU A 23 -24.61 -12.13 10.48
CA GLU A 23 -23.81 -10.88 10.32
C GLU A 23 -22.42 -10.85 10.99
N ALA A 24 -21.90 -11.96 11.54
CA ALA A 24 -20.55 -11.94 12.13
C ALA A 24 -19.38 -12.07 11.12
N GLY A 25 -19.65 -12.42 9.86
CA GLY A 25 -18.62 -12.76 8.87
C GLY A 25 -18.03 -11.54 8.13
N GLU A 26 -18.87 -10.68 7.56
CA GLU A 26 -18.42 -9.53 6.76
C GLU A 26 -17.77 -8.43 7.61
N ALA A 27 -18.28 -8.19 8.82
CA ALA A 27 -17.73 -7.20 9.73
C ALA A 27 -16.30 -7.56 10.21
N GLY A 28 -16.02 -8.85 10.40
CA GLY A 28 -14.69 -9.34 10.81
C GLY A 28 -13.65 -9.24 9.69
N GLU A 29 -14.03 -9.57 8.46
CA GLU A 29 -13.13 -9.49 7.29
C GLU A 29 -12.85 -8.04 6.86
N ALA A 30 -13.87 -7.16 6.94
CA ALA A 30 -13.70 -5.74 6.73
C ALA A 30 -12.78 -5.08 7.79
N ALA A 31 -12.88 -5.49 9.06
CA ALA A 31 -12.01 -4.98 10.12
C ALA A 31 -10.55 -5.48 10.00
N ALA A 32 -10.36 -6.75 9.62
CA ALA A 32 -9.02 -7.32 9.39
C ALA A 32 -8.32 -6.63 8.19
N THR A 33 -9.03 -6.46 7.07
CA THR A 33 -8.49 -5.77 5.89
C THR A 33 -8.18 -4.29 6.16
N ALA A 34 -9.02 -3.58 6.92
CA ALA A 34 -8.74 -2.21 7.34
C ALA A 34 -7.46 -2.11 8.20
N THR A 35 -7.25 -3.07 9.11
CA THR A 35 -6.05 -3.15 9.95
C THR A 35 -4.80 -3.40 9.11
N ASP A 36 -4.88 -4.29 8.12
CA ASP A 36 -3.78 -4.60 7.20
C ASP A 36 -3.42 -3.40 6.30
N ILE A 37 -4.41 -2.63 5.84
CA ILE A 37 -4.17 -1.41 5.06
C ILE A 37 -3.44 -0.37 5.92
N GLN A 38 -3.87 -0.18 7.16
CA GLN A 38 -3.23 0.76 8.08
C GLN A 38 -1.78 0.33 8.40
N ALA A 39 -1.54 -0.95 8.68
CA ALA A 39 -0.21 -1.49 8.92
C ALA A 39 0.71 -1.35 7.68
N ASN A 40 0.19 -1.65 6.49
CA ASN A 40 0.94 -1.45 5.23
C ASN A 40 1.27 0.03 4.99
N ARG A 41 0.34 0.94 5.30
CA ARG A 41 0.60 2.38 5.19
C ARG A 41 1.67 2.83 6.18
N ALA A 42 1.59 2.42 7.44
CA ALA A 42 2.58 2.77 8.45
C ALA A 42 3.99 2.27 8.08
N THR A 43 4.10 1.01 7.66
CA THR A 43 5.38 0.44 7.19
C THR A 43 5.90 1.10 5.92
N GLY A 44 5.01 1.59 5.05
CA GLY A 44 5.38 2.38 3.87
C GLY A 44 5.98 3.73 4.24
N LEU A 45 5.31 4.49 5.11
CA LEU A 45 5.74 5.81 5.56
C LEU A 45 7.05 5.75 6.35
N ASP A 46 7.19 4.75 7.23
CA ASP A 46 8.43 4.59 8.00
C ASP A 46 9.62 4.26 7.10
N PHE A 47 9.45 3.36 6.13
CA PHE A 47 10.50 3.06 5.15
C PHE A 47 10.87 4.28 4.30
N GLU A 48 9.88 5.05 3.84
CA GLU A 48 10.11 6.29 3.09
C GLU A 48 10.97 7.27 3.89
N ARG A 49 10.57 7.55 5.14
CA ARG A 49 11.30 8.43 6.04
C ARG A 49 12.74 7.98 6.24
N GLN A 50 12.96 6.71 6.60
CA GLN A 50 14.30 6.18 6.82
C GLN A 50 15.17 6.23 5.56
N ALA A 51 14.60 5.94 4.39
CA ALA A 51 15.31 5.98 3.12
C ALA A 51 15.75 7.42 2.78
N LEU A 52 14.84 8.40 2.89
CA LEU A 52 15.16 9.80 2.65
C LEU A 52 16.18 10.35 3.65
N GLU A 53 16.03 10.03 4.94
CA GLU A 53 17.00 10.39 5.99
C GLU A 53 18.40 9.82 5.66
N SER A 54 18.48 8.56 5.19
CA SER A 54 19.75 7.92 4.81
C SER A 54 20.44 8.57 3.61
N GLU A 55 19.68 9.27 2.77
CA GLU A 55 20.17 10.03 1.61
C GLU A 55 20.42 11.51 1.95
N GLY A 56 20.08 11.96 3.17
CA GLY A 56 20.11 13.37 3.55
C GLY A 56 19.12 14.24 2.76
N LEU A 57 18.00 13.66 2.33
CA LEU A 57 17.02 14.34 1.46
C LEU A 57 15.80 14.80 2.26
N SER A 58 15.33 16.00 1.92
CA SER A 58 14.05 16.53 2.38
C SER A 58 12.92 16.16 1.42
N LYS A 59 11.72 15.98 1.99
CA LYS A 59 10.54 15.64 1.20
C LYS A 59 10.18 16.76 0.24
N ASN A 60 9.83 16.39 -0.99
CA ASN A 60 9.27 17.30 -1.98
C ASN A 60 7.73 17.24 -1.95
N THR A 61 7.10 18.41 -1.95
CA THR A 61 5.64 18.56 -2.02
C THR A 61 5.19 19.30 -3.28
N THR A 62 6.14 19.71 -4.13
CA THR A 62 5.86 20.50 -5.32
C THR A 62 5.57 19.58 -6.51
N PRO A 63 4.40 19.71 -7.16
CA PRO A 63 4.10 18.99 -8.40
C PRO A 63 4.96 19.44 -9.57
N MET A 64 5.27 18.49 -10.45
CA MET A 64 6.07 18.69 -11.65
C MET A 64 5.32 18.16 -12.87
N ALA A 65 5.25 18.99 -13.92
CA ALA A 65 4.62 18.61 -15.18
C ALA A 65 5.59 17.84 -16.07
N ALA A 66 5.13 16.73 -16.64
CA ALA A 66 5.86 16.02 -17.68
C ALA A 66 4.92 15.21 -18.58
N VAL A 67 5.34 15.01 -19.83
CA VAL A 67 4.66 14.11 -20.76
C VAL A 67 5.04 12.68 -20.43
N ASP A 68 4.06 11.79 -20.29
CA ASP A 68 4.32 10.36 -20.15
C ASP A 68 4.81 9.81 -21.50
N PRO A 69 6.06 9.31 -21.60
CA PRO A 69 6.65 8.83 -22.86
C PRO A 69 5.97 7.58 -23.42
N LYS A 70 5.16 6.87 -22.63
CA LYS A 70 4.40 5.71 -23.12
C LYS A 70 3.10 6.13 -23.80
N THR A 71 2.42 7.16 -23.29
CA THR A 71 1.07 7.54 -23.74
C THR A 71 1.02 8.85 -24.51
N GLY A 72 2.09 9.65 -24.46
CA GLY A 72 2.11 11.00 -25.03
C GLY A 72 1.28 12.02 -24.25
N GLN A 73 0.68 11.64 -23.13
CA GLN A 73 -0.20 12.51 -22.36
C GLN A 73 0.57 13.34 -21.33
N MET A 74 0.29 14.64 -21.30
CA MET A 74 0.76 15.53 -20.23
C MET A 74 0.12 15.14 -18.90
N GLY A 75 0.88 15.20 -17.82
CA GLY A 75 0.37 15.01 -16.46
C GLY A 75 1.32 15.54 -15.41
N GLN A 76 0.86 15.51 -14.16
CA GLN A 76 1.66 15.90 -13.00
C GLN A 76 2.29 14.67 -12.34
N THR A 77 3.41 14.89 -11.64
CA THR A 77 4.04 13.92 -10.74
C THR A 77 4.65 14.67 -9.55
N VAL A 78 4.70 14.02 -8.40
CA VAL A 78 5.39 14.53 -7.21
C VAL A 78 6.37 13.43 -6.81
N PRO A 79 7.69 13.60 -7.02
CA PRO A 79 8.67 12.71 -6.43
C PRO A 79 8.76 12.94 -4.92
N ASP A 80 9.12 11.90 -4.18
CA ASP A 80 9.32 11.98 -2.73
C ASP A 80 10.43 12.97 -2.36
N ALA A 81 11.47 13.09 -3.18
CA ALA A 81 12.50 14.13 -3.04
C ALA A 81 13.13 14.52 -4.38
N ILE A 82 13.86 15.65 -4.36
CA ILE A 82 14.63 16.15 -5.51
C ILE A 82 16.03 16.53 -5.00
N ARG A 83 17.08 16.01 -5.65
CA ARG A 83 18.47 16.42 -5.36
C ARG A 83 18.77 17.77 -5.99
N SER A 84 19.79 18.47 -5.49
CA SER A 84 20.30 19.72 -6.10
C SER A 84 20.73 19.57 -7.56
N SER A 85 21.05 18.35 -8.01
CA SER A 85 21.34 18.03 -9.41
C SER A 85 20.11 17.95 -10.33
N GLY A 86 18.89 18.14 -9.79
CA GLY A 86 17.64 17.95 -10.53
C GLY A 86 17.20 16.49 -10.65
N GLN A 87 17.92 15.55 -10.05
CA GLN A 87 17.52 14.15 -10.00
C GLN A 87 16.32 13.96 -9.06
N THR A 88 15.23 13.41 -9.58
CA THR A 88 14.07 12.98 -8.79
C THR A 88 14.38 11.66 -8.07
N VAL A 89 13.92 11.56 -6.82
CA VAL A 89 14.06 10.37 -5.98
C VAL A 89 12.67 9.94 -5.51
N GLU A 90 12.35 8.67 -5.74
CA GLU A 90 11.12 8.02 -5.30
C GLU A 90 11.45 6.84 -4.38
N VAL A 91 10.65 6.61 -3.36
CA VAL A 91 10.78 5.49 -2.44
C VAL A 91 9.55 4.58 -2.54
N LYS A 92 9.77 3.26 -2.64
CA LYS A 92 8.68 2.28 -2.71
C LYS A 92 8.92 1.10 -1.78
N ASN A 93 7.97 0.84 -0.88
CA ASN A 93 7.92 -0.36 -0.05
C ASN A 93 6.93 -1.39 -0.64
N VAL A 94 7.26 -1.99 -1.78
CA VAL A 94 6.38 -2.89 -2.54
C VAL A 94 7.05 -4.23 -2.85
N LYS A 95 6.23 -5.27 -3.13
CA LYS A 95 6.73 -6.58 -3.60
C LYS A 95 7.04 -6.58 -5.10
N VAL A 96 6.23 -5.87 -5.88
CA VAL A 96 6.37 -5.76 -7.34
C VAL A 96 6.39 -4.29 -7.72
N LEU A 97 7.43 -3.86 -8.43
CA LEU A 97 7.55 -2.50 -8.93
C LEU A 97 7.30 -2.47 -10.46
N GLY A 98 6.14 -1.97 -10.86
CA GLY A 98 5.74 -1.83 -12.26
C GLY A 98 6.15 -0.51 -12.91
N ASP A 99 6.05 -0.44 -14.25
CA ASP A 99 6.22 0.78 -15.03
C ASP A 99 4.98 1.68 -14.91
N SER A 100 4.90 2.45 -13.82
CA SER A 100 3.78 3.37 -13.55
C SER A 100 3.94 4.69 -14.30
N ALA A 101 2.83 5.39 -14.55
CA ALA A 101 2.85 6.71 -15.18
C ALA A 101 3.64 7.74 -14.35
N GLN A 102 3.62 7.62 -13.02
CA GLN A 102 4.39 8.45 -12.10
C GLN A 102 5.90 8.29 -12.32
N LEU A 103 6.41 7.04 -12.32
CA LEU A 103 7.83 6.74 -12.53
C LEU A 103 8.29 7.16 -13.93
N ARG A 104 7.45 6.93 -14.95
CA ARG A 104 7.74 7.38 -16.31
C ARG A 104 7.89 8.90 -16.39
N ARG A 105 6.96 9.66 -15.81
CA ARG A 105 7.04 11.13 -15.75
C ARG A 105 8.27 11.61 -14.97
N GLN A 106 8.57 11.02 -13.82
CA GLN A 106 9.77 11.37 -13.04
C GLN A 106 11.08 11.10 -13.81
N SER A 107 11.11 10.03 -14.62
CA SER A 107 12.26 9.77 -15.50
C SER A 107 12.48 10.88 -16.53
N VAL A 108 11.39 11.45 -17.08
CA VAL A 108 11.46 12.60 -18.00
C VAL A 108 11.91 13.86 -17.27
N VAL A 109 11.34 14.12 -16.09
CA VAL A 109 11.74 15.28 -15.26
C VAL A 109 13.23 15.26 -14.95
N SER A 110 13.77 14.14 -14.46
CA SER A 110 15.21 14.03 -14.17
C SER A 110 16.07 14.24 -15.42
N ALA A 111 15.61 13.74 -16.57
CA ALA A 111 16.35 13.85 -17.82
C ALA A 111 16.50 15.31 -18.30
N GLN A 112 15.61 16.21 -17.89
CA GLN A 112 15.74 17.66 -18.18
C GLN A 112 17.02 18.26 -17.57
N SER A 113 17.52 17.66 -16.48
CA SER A 113 18.79 18.04 -15.84
C SER A 113 19.94 17.09 -16.19
N GLY A 114 19.78 16.27 -17.23
CA GLY A 114 20.77 15.27 -17.64
C GLY A 114 20.91 14.08 -16.67
N GLN A 115 20.00 13.92 -15.72
CA GLN A 115 20.04 12.87 -14.70
C GLN A 115 19.09 11.72 -15.03
N LYS A 116 19.45 10.50 -14.64
CA LYS A 116 18.46 9.42 -14.50
C LYS A 116 17.75 9.55 -13.16
N ALA A 117 16.43 9.45 -13.15
CA ALA A 117 15.68 9.36 -11.89
C ALA A 117 16.13 8.16 -11.05
N GLN A 118 15.97 8.23 -9.73
CA GLN A 118 16.27 7.13 -8.82
C GLN A 118 15.00 6.61 -8.17
N VAL A 119 14.89 5.29 -8.04
CA VAL A 119 13.89 4.63 -7.18
C VAL A 119 14.59 3.81 -6.11
N ILE A 120 14.25 4.05 -4.85
CA ILE A 120 14.75 3.34 -3.69
C ILE A 120 13.70 2.32 -3.27
N VAL A 121 14.09 1.04 -3.19
CA VAL A 121 13.17 -0.05 -2.83
C VAL A 121 13.69 -0.83 -1.62
N ASN A 122 12.75 -1.38 -0.85
CA ASN A 122 13.08 -2.22 0.30
C ASN A 122 13.60 -3.58 -0.17
N GLN A 123 14.89 -3.86 0.09
CA GLN A 123 15.55 -5.10 -0.29
C GLN A 123 14.87 -6.34 0.29
N GLY A 124 14.30 -6.25 1.50
CA GLY A 124 13.64 -7.38 2.16
C GLY A 124 12.21 -7.64 1.66
N ARG A 125 11.62 -6.71 0.90
CA ARG A 125 10.23 -6.81 0.41
C ARG A 125 10.13 -7.00 -1.10
N ILE A 126 11.03 -6.37 -1.85
CA ILE A 126 11.00 -6.38 -3.31
C ILE A 126 11.31 -7.77 -3.87
N GLN A 127 10.50 -8.24 -4.80
CA GLN A 127 10.66 -9.53 -5.49
C GLN A 127 10.86 -9.33 -6.99
N THR A 128 10.19 -8.35 -7.58
CA THR A 128 10.24 -8.12 -9.02
C THR A 128 10.23 -6.63 -9.33
N ILE A 129 11.06 -6.25 -10.31
CA ILE A 129 11.13 -4.88 -10.82
C ILE A 129 11.00 -4.96 -12.34
N SER A 130 10.13 -4.13 -12.91
CA SER A 130 9.94 -4.04 -14.36
C SER A 130 11.26 -3.72 -15.06
N PRO A 131 11.62 -4.41 -16.17
CA PRO A 131 12.80 -4.10 -16.98
C PRO A 131 12.80 -2.64 -17.49
N THR A 132 11.62 -2.08 -17.76
CA THR A 132 11.49 -0.69 -18.19
C THR A 132 11.93 0.30 -17.11
N VAL A 133 11.59 0.02 -15.85
CA VAL A 133 12.04 0.82 -14.70
C VAL A 133 13.56 0.72 -14.56
N GLN A 134 14.12 -0.49 -14.61
CA GLN A 134 15.58 -0.71 -14.52
C GLN A 134 16.35 0.01 -15.63
N LYS A 135 15.80 0.08 -16.85
CA LYS A 135 16.43 0.78 -17.98
C LYS A 135 16.45 2.31 -17.79
N ARG A 136 15.32 2.87 -17.34
CA ARG A 136 15.09 4.33 -17.27
C ARG A 136 15.62 4.96 -15.99
N MET A 137 15.69 4.21 -14.90
CA MET A 137 15.96 4.75 -13.56
C MET A 137 17.13 4.01 -12.90
N HIS A 138 17.82 4.69 -12.00
CA HIS A 138 18.73 4.04 -11.06
C HIS A 138 17.90 3.37 -9.96
N VAL A 139 17.95 2.04 -9.89
CA VAL A 139 17.31 1.29 -8.82
C VAL A 139 18.31 1.10 -7.69
N LYS A 140 18.01 1.65 -6.50
CA LYS A 140 18.77 1.41 -5.28
C LYS A 140 17.96 0.50 -4.36
N THR A 141 18.55 -0.60 -3.93
CA THR A 141 17.97 -1.44 -2.89
C THR A 141 18.57 -1.06 -1.54
N THR A 142 17.74 -0.99 -0.50
CA THR A 142 18.20 -0.69 0.87
C THR A 142 17.43 -1.51 1.89
N ARG A 143 18.04 -1.75 3.05
CA ARG A 143 17.37 -2.36 4.20
C ARG A 143 16.96 -1.26 5.18
N PRO A 144 15.73 -1.30 5.72
CA PRO A 144 15.37 -0.43 6.83
C PRO A 144 16.32 -0.68 8.02
N LYS A 145 16.63 0.37 8.76
CA LYS A 145 17.32 0.27 10.04
C LYS A 145 16.38 -0.41 11.03
N GLN A 146 16.92 -1.37 11.79
CA GLN A 146 16.20 -2.06 12.86
C GLN A 146 16.00 -1.15 14.07
#